data_AF-A0A928YYJ5-F1
#
_entry.id   AF-A0A928YYJ5-F1
#
_cell.length_a   1.000
_cell.length_b   1.000
_cell.length_c   1.000
_cell.angle_alpha   90.00
_cell.angle_beta   90.00
_cell.angle_gamma   90.00
#
_symmetry.space_group_name_H-M   'P 1'
#
loop_
_entity.id
_entity.type
_entity.pdbx_description
1 polymer ?
#
loop_
_entity_poly.entity_id
_entity_poly.type
_entity_poly.pdbx_seq_one_letter_code
_entity_poly.pdbx_strand_id
1 'polypeptide(L)'
;MVLLPSLPSQNASNLGAASGVLAALSLDKEVIKRILRRDIMQQSPLYQEWQQEAEQRGEQRGEEKARRSLALKMLQENLPLEMIARLTELSIEQLQQLRQT
;
A
#
# COMPACT_ATOMS: atom_id res chain seq x y z
N MET A 1 43.73 13.36 6.53
CA MET A 1 42.54 12.54 6.25
C MET A 1 41.80 12.36 7.57
N VAL A 2 40.79 13.18 7.86
CA VAL A 2 40.08 13.17 9.14
C VAL A 2 38.94 12.15 9.04
N LEU A 3 39.08 11.04 9.77
CA LEU A 3 38.03 10.04 9.97
C LEU A 3 36.97 10.65 10.91
N LEU A 4 35.79 10.95 10.37
CA LEU A 4 34.63 11.27 11.21
C LEU A 4 34.18 9.99 11.95
N PRO A 5 33.95 10.05 13.27
CA PRO A 5 33.49 8.90 14.03
C PRO A 5 32.09 8.48 13.58
N SER A 6 31.91 7.19 13.30
CA SER A 6 30.64 6.58 12.94
C SER A 6 29.61 6.77 14.06
N LEU A 7 28.50 7.46 13.77
CA LEU A 7 27.41 7.69 14.70
C LEU A 7 26.74 6.36 15.12
N PRO A 8 26.30 6.21 16.40
CA PRO A 8 25.59 5.02 16.85
C PRO A 8 24.32 4.78 16.02
N SER A 9 24.00 3.51 15.74
CA SER A 9 22.90 3.07 14.85
C SER A 9 21.54 3.68 15.17
N GLN A 10 21.21 3.86 16.45
CA GLN A 10 19.96 4.48 16.88
C GLN A 10 19.89 5.97 16.53
N ASN A 11 21.00 6.69 16.66
CA ASN A 11 21.08 8.12 16.34
C ASN A 11 21.08 8.35 14.84
N ALA A 12 21.74 7.48 14.07
CA ALA A 12 21.67 7.50 12.60
C ALA A 12 20.25 7.20 12.10
N SER A 13 19.54 6.26 12.73
CA SER A 13 18.14 5.94 12.42
C SER A 13 17.20 7.12 12.73
N ASN A 14 17.30 7.71 13.91
CA ASN A 14 16.46 8.84 14.33
C ASN A 14 16.74 10.08 13.47
N LEU A 15 18.00 10.34 13.12
CA LEU A 15 18.40 11.42 12.23
C LEU A 15 17.93 11.17 10.80
N GLY A 16 17.98 9.92 10.32
CA GLY A 16 17.46 9.53 9.01
C GLY A 16 15.95 9.71 8.90
N ALA A 17 15.20 9.29 9.92
CA ALA A 17 13.75 9.49 9.99
C ALA A 17 13.38 10.99 10.04
N ALA A 18 14.03 11.76 10.92
CA ALA A 18 13.77 13.20 11.05
C ALA A 18 14.15 13.98 9.78
N SER A 19 15.29 13.66 9.16
CA SER A 19 15.72 14.29 7.91
C SER A 19 14.84 13.88 6.74
N GLY A 20 14.33 12.64 6.72
CA GLY A 20 13.39 12.18 5.70
C GLY A 20 12.03 12.88 5.76
N VAL A 21 11.51 13.14 6.96
CA VAL A 21 10.30 13.95 7.16
C VAL A 21 10.53 15.41 6.74
N LEU A 22 11.64 16.03 7.17
CA LEU A 22 11.98 17.41 6.78
C LEU A 22 12.20 17.54 5.26
N ALA A 23 12.83 16.55 4.64
CA ALA A 23 13.01 16.48 3.20
C ALA A 23 11.66 16.32 2.48
N ALA A 24 10.75 15.48 2.99
CA ALA A 24 9.40 15.35 2.45
C ALA A 24 8.57 16.65 2.51
N LEU A 25 8.85 17.54 3.46
CA LEU A 25 8.14 18.80 3.66
C LEU A 25 8.70 19.99 2.85
N SER A 26 9.92 19.89 2.28
CA SER A 26 10.58 21.02 1.61
C SER A 26 11.35 20.68 0.33
N LEU A 27 11.53 19.40 0.01
CA LEU A 27 12.34 18.94 -1.13
C LEU A 27 11.49 18.14 -2.12
N ASP A 28 11.84 18.28 -3.41
CA ASP A 28 11.24 17.50 -4.48
C ASP A 28 11.48 16.00 -4.29
N LYS A 29 10.52 15.19 -4.75
CA LYS A 29 10.54 13.73 -4.65
C LYS A 29 11.83 13.09 -5.18
N GLU A 30 12.39 13.66 -6.24
CA GLU A 30 13.64 13.16 -6.83
C GLU A 30 14.88 13.49 -5.97
N VAL A 31 14.87 14.61 -5.24
CA VAL A 31 15.94 14.95 -4.28
C VAL A 31 15.85 14.03 -3.07
N ILE A 32 14.64 13.77 -2.56
CA ILE A 32 14.42 12.83 -1.44
C ILE A 32 14.95 11.44 -1.80
N LYS A 33 14.63 10.91 -2.98
CA LYS A 33 15.11 9.58 -3.43
C LYS A 33 16.63 9.48 -3.53
N ARG A 34 17.32 10.60 -3.83
CA ARG A 34 18.80 10.64 -3.87
C ARG A 34 19.41 10.57 -2.47
N ILE A 35 18.75 11.19 -1.49
CA ILE A 35 19.20 11.21 -0.09
C ILE A 35 18.82 9.90 0.61
N LEU A 36 17.55 9.52 0.56
CA LEU A 36 16.99 8.28 1.10
C LEU A 36 17.07 7.18 0.05
N ARG A 37 18.29 6.69 -0.21
CA ARG A 37 18.49 5.63 -1.19
C ARG A 37 17.73 4.36 -0.79
N ARG A 38 17.10 3.72 -1.77
CA ARG A 38 16.16 2.61 -1.55
C ARG A 38 16.82 1.39 -0.90
N ASP A 39 18.04 1.07 -1.29
CA ASP A 39 18.87 -0.01 -0.73
C ASP A 39 19.09 0.16 0.78
N ILE A 40 19.32 1.40 1.24
CA ILE A 40 19.48 1.71 2.67
C ILE A 40 18.13 1.66 3.37
N MET A 41 17.09 2.29 2.79
CA MET A 41 15.76 2.33 3.39
C MET A 41 15.14 0.95 3.54
N GLN A 42 15.40 0.02 2.61
CA GLN A 42 14.92 -1.36 2.70
C GLN A 42 15.46 -2.13 3.92
N GLN A 43 16.57 -1.69 4.50
CA GLN A 43 17.11 -2.27 5.74
C GLN A 43 16.47 -1.67 7.00
N SER A 44 15.71 -0.58 6.89
CA SER A 44 15.02 0.05 8.02
C SER A 44 13.83 -0.81 8.45
N PRO A 45 13.72 -1.19 9.74
CA PRO A 45 12.56 -1.92 10.26
C PRO A 45 11.23 -1.18 10.00
N LEU A 46 11.22 0.14 10.16
CA LEU A 46 10.02 0.96 9.92
C LEU A 46 9.58 0.93 8.44
N TYR A 47 10.52 0.90 7.50
CA TYR A 47 10.19 0.77 6.09
C TYR A 47 9.59 -0.62 5.78
N GLN A 48 10.11 -1.67 6.42
CA GLN A 48 9.58 -3.02 6.27
C GLN A 48 8.16 -3.14 6.84
N GLU A 49 7.89 -2.54 8.00
CA GLU A 49 6.54 -2.45 8.57
C GLU A 49 5.55 -1.76 7.62
N TRP A 50 5.89 -0.57 7.12
CA TRP A 50 5.03 0.12 6.16
C TRP A 50 4.82 -0.64 4.85
N GLN A 51 5.85 -1.35 4.39
CA GLN A 51 5.76 -2.18 3.19
C GLN A 51 4.80 -3.35 3.42
N GLN A 52 4.87 -4.03 4.57
CA GLN A 52 3.95 -5.11 4.93
C GLN A 52 2.51 -4.61 5.01
N GLU A 53 2.26 -3.48 5.67
CA GLU A 53 0.93 -2.89 5.70
C GLU A 53 0.43 -2.50 4.30
N ALA A 54 1.31 -1.98 3.44
CA ALA A 54 0.96 -1.61 2.08
C ALA A 54 0.60 -2.84 1.24
N GLU A 55 1.31 -3.95 1.43
CA GLU A 55 1.02 -5.24 0.79
C GLU A 55 -0.31 -5.80 1.26
N GLN A 56 -0.58 -5.83 2.57
CA GLN A 56 -1.87 -6.28 3.13
C GLN A 56 -3.04 -5.44 2.61
N ARG A 57 -2.90 -4.10 2.59
CA ARG A 57 -3.91 -3.22 2.00
C ARG A 57 -4.08 -3.46 0.50
N GLY A 58 -2.99 -3.77 -0.20
CA GLY A 58 -3.00 -4.09 -1.62
C GLY A 58 -3.76 -5.38 -1.91
N GLU A 59 -3.51 -6.43 -1.13
CA GLU A 59 -4.17 -7.74 -1.22
C GLU A 59 -5.67 -7.61 -0.96
N GLN A 60 -6.07 -6.98 0.15
CA GLN A 60 -7.50 -6.74 0.46
C GLN A 60 -8.22 -5.98 -0.65
N ARG A 61 -7.60 -4.92 -1.19
CA ARG A 61 -8.17 -4.17 -2.32
C ARG A 61 -8.22 -5.02 -3.60
N GLY A 62 -7.24 -5.90 -3.81
CA GLY A 62 -7.20 -6.83 -4.93
C GLY A 62 -8.35 -7.83 -4.86
N GLU A 63 -8.55 -8.44 -3.71
CA GLU A 63 -9.66 -9.37 -3.46
C GLU A 63 -11.02 -8.70 -3.66
N GLU A 64 -11.23 -7.50 -3.08
CA GLU A 64 -12.48 -6.76 -3.25
C GLU A 64 -12.74 -6.43 -4.73
N LYS A 65 -11.72 -5.96 -5.46
CA LYS A 65 -11.83 -5.70 -6.91
C LYS A 65 -12.13 -6.97 -7.70
N ALA A 66 -11.51 -8.09 -7.36
CA ALA A 66 -11.73 -9.37 -8.02
C ALA A 66 -13.18 -9.85 -7.79
N ARG A 67 -13.67 -9.80 -6.55
CA ARG A 67 -15.06 -10.14 -6.19
C ARG A 67 -16.06 -9.28 -6.98
N ARG A 68 -15.87 -7.96 -7.02
CA ARG A 68 -16.72 -7.04 -7.79
C ARG A 68 -16.67 -7.31 -9.30
N SER A 69 -15.48 -7.53 -9.86
CA SER A 69 -15.32 -7.82 -11.28
C SER A 69 -15.99 -9.14 -11.67
N LEU A 70 -15.86 -10.17 -10.82
CA LEU A 70 -16.54 -11.44 -11.02
C LEU A 70 -18.06 -11.28 -10.94
N ALA A 71 -18.56 -10.56 -9.93
CA ALA A 71 -19.98 -10.27 -9.78
C ALA A 71 -20.57 -9.54 -10.99
N LEU A 72 -19.85 -8.55 -11.55
CA LEU A 72 -20.27 -7.86 -12.76
C LEU A 72 -20.42 -8.80 -13.96
N LYS A 73 -19.45 -9.71 -14.17
CA LYS A 73 -19.54 -10.71 -15.23
C LYS A 73 -20.73 -11.65 -15.01
N MET A 74 -20.95 -12.10 -13.79
CA MET A 74 -22.10 -12.96 -13.45
C MET A 74 -23.46 -12.26 -13.66
N LEU A 75 -23.55 -10.95 -13.35
CA LEU A 75 -24.73 -10.13 -13.61
C LEU A 75 -24.98 -9.99 -15.12
N GLN A 76 -23.92 -9.81 -15.92
CA GLN A 76 -24.01 -9.75 -17.38
C GLN A 76 -24.52 -11.07 -17.99
N GLU A 77 -24.16 -12.20 -17.39
CA GLU A 77 -24.67 -13.53 -17.73
C GLU A 77 -26.08 -13.82 -17.16
N ASN A 78 -26.75 -12.82 -16.58
CA ASN A 78 -28.09 -12.92 -15.99
C ASN A 78 -28.24 -14.00 -14.90
N LEU A 79 -27.18 -14.28 -14.13
CA LEU A 79 -27.27 -15.21 -13.00
C LEU A 79 -28.13 -14.64 -11.86
N PRO A 80 -28.82 -15.49 -11.07
CA PRO A 80 -29.65 -15.04 -9.94
C PRO A 80 -28.85 -14.29 -8.87
N LEU A 81 -29.40 -13.18 -8.36
CA LEU A 81 -28.70 -12.33 -7.39
C LEU A 81 -28.28 -13.07 -6.12
N GLU A 82 -29.12 -13.98 -5.63
CA GLU A 82 -28.86 -14.80 -4.45
C GLU A 82 -27.67 -15.74 -4.68
N MET A 83 -27.50 -16.25 -5.90
CA MET A 83 -26.37 -17.09 -6.28
C MET A 83 -25.08 -16.26 -6.35
N ILE A 84 -25.14 -15.07 -6.96
CA ILE A 84 -24.00 -14.16 -7.05
C ILE A 84 -23.54 -13.72 -5.65
N ALA A 85 -24.47 -13.35 -4.78
CA ALA A 85 -24.18 -12.96 -3.40
C ALA A 85 -23.46 -14.07 -2.63
N ARG A 86 -23.93 -15.31 -2.76
CA ARG A 86 -23.29 -16.47 -2.14
C ARG A 86 -21.89 -16.76 -2.67
N LEU A 87 -21.65 -16.63 -3.97
CA LEU A 87 -20.36 -16.96 -4.59
C LEU A 87 -19.30 -15.86 -4.44
N THR A 88 -19.73 -14.61 -4.37
CA THR A 88 -18.82 -13.44 -4.33
C THR A 88 -18.69 -12.83 -2.94
N GLU A 89 -19.48 -13.33 -1.98
CA GLU A 89 -19.63 -12.80 -0.61
C GLU A 89 -20.04 -11.32 -0.58
N LEU A 90 -20.63 -10.81 -1.67
CA LEU A 90 -21.18 -9.45 -1.74
C LEU A 90 -22.62 -9.45 -1.26
N SER A 91 -23.03 -8.37 -0.59
CA SER A 91 -24.43 -8.18 -0.22
C SER A 91 -25.29 -7.89 -1.45
N ILE A 92 -26.59 -8.16 -1.34
CA ILE A 92 -27.55 -7.84 -2.41
C ILE A 92 -27.53 -6.33 -2.73
N GLU A 93 -27.37 -5.46 -1.73
CA GLU A 93 -27.24 -4.01 -1.91
C GLU A 93 -26.02 -3.64 -2.76
N GLN A 94 -24.86 -4.26 -2.49
CA GLN A 94 -23.64 -4.04 -3.27
C GLN A 94 -23.82 -4.49 -4.73
N LEU A 95 -24.50 -5.63 -4.96
CA LEU A 95 -24.80 -6.12 -6.30
C LEU A 95 -25.77 -5.18 -7.05
N GLN A 96 -26.75 -4.60 -6.36
CA GLN A 96 -27.68 -3.63 -6.95
C GLN A 96 -26.98 -2.33 -7.34
N GLN A 97 -25.99 -1.87 -6.57
CA GLN A 97 -25.16 -0.71 -6.92
C GLN A 97 -24.29 -1.00 -8.15
N LEU A 98 -23.68 -2.18 -8.22
CA LEU A 98 -22.87 -2.60 -9.37
C LEU A 98 -23.68 -2.63 -10.67
N ARG A 99 -24.97 -2.97 -10.62
CA ARG A 99 -25.86 -2.97 -11.80
C ARG A 99 -26.21 -1.56 -12.31
N GLN A 100 -26.02 -0.53 -11.48
CA GLN A 100 -26.33 0.87 -11.82
C GLN A 100 -25.11 1.64 -12.35
N THR A 101 -23.94 0.99 -12.38
CA THR A 101 -22.68 1.56 -12.86
C THR A 101 -22.48 1.21 -14.33
#